data_AF-A0A442WLN9-F1
#
_entry.id   AF-A0A442WLN9-F1
#
_cell.length_a   1.000
_cell.length_b   1.000
_cell.length_c   1.000
_cell.angle_alpha   90.00
_cell.angle_beta   90.00
_cell.angle_gamma   90.00
#
_symmetry.space_group_name_H-M   'P 1'
#
loop_
_entity.id
_entity.type
_entity.pdbx_description
1 polymer ?
#
loop_
_entity_poly.entity_id
_entity_poly.type
_entity_poly.pdbx_seq_one_letter_code
_entity_poly.pdbx_strand_id
1 'polypeptide(L)'
;MRAQRKPRKRGRPAPCREVDQPGAGVPVPAYRVADNATDVESAAAEIGLPVILKPIVGGGSSGVRLCRNVDELAEHTAAFAPTQRKWQSSPRILVEEFAQGPHFIVLSLR
;
A
#
# COMPACT_ATOMS: atom_id res chain seq x y z
N MET A 1 -25.89 5.50 -39.52
CA MET A 1 -25.85 4.57 -38.37
C MET A 1 -24.84 5.10 -37.35
N ARG A 2 -25.26 5.58 -36.17
CA ARG A 2 -24.35 6.05 -35.11
C ARG A 2 -24.01 4.88 -34.19
N ALA A 3 -22.77 4.40 -34.24
CA ALA A 3 -22.26 3.39 -33.32
C ALA A 3 -22.10 4.00 -31.92
N GLN A 4 -22.92 3.56 -30.97
CA GLN A 4 -22.80 3.92 -29.56
C GLN A 4 -21.57 3.21 -28.98
N ARG A 5 -20.53 3.97 -28.63
CA ARG A 5 -19.36 3.43 -27.92
C ARG A 5 -19.73 3.20 -26.45
N LYS A 6 -19.89 1.92 -26.08
CA LYS A 6 -20.11 1.48 -24.70
C LYS A 6 -18.93 1.94 -23.81
N PRO A 7 -19.17 2.54 -22.64
CA PRO A 7 -18.08 3.01 -21.78
C PRO A 7 -17.25 1.81 -21.28
N ARG A 8 -15.93 1.86 -21.49
CA ARG A 8 -14.98 0.90 -20.90
C ARG A 8 -15.03 1.08 -19.37
N LYS A 9 -15.54 0.08 -18.66
CA LYS A 9 -15.43 0.04 -17.20
C LYS A 9 -13.94 -0.03 -16.87
N ARG A 10 -13.41 1.03 -16.27
CA ARG A 10 -12.06 1.03 -15.69
C ARG A 10 -12.07 -0.04 -14.60
N GLY A 11 -11.35 -1.14 -14.83
CA GLY A 11 -11.21 -2.20 -13.84
C GLY A 11 -10.74 -1.61 -12.52
N ARG A 12 -11.27 -2.10 -11.40
CA ARG A 12 -10.76 -1.70 -10.08
C ARG A 12 -9.27 -2.06 -10.05
N PRO A 13 -8.38 -1.15 -9.63
CA PRO A 13 -6.98 -1.52 -9.45
C PRO A 13 -6.93 -2.70 -8.47
N ALA A 14 -6.20 -3.75 -8.85
CA ALA A 14 -5.97 -4.86 -7.93
C ALA A 14 -5.32 -4.30 -6.65
N PRO A 15 -5.74 -4.76 -5.47
CA PRO A 15 -5.08 -4.37 -4.23
C PRO A 15 -3.60 -4.72 -4.34
N CYS A 16 -2.75 -3.84 -3.82
CA CYS A 16 -1.30 -3.91 -4.04
C CYS A 16 -0.63 -5.22 -3.59
N ARG A 17 -1.31 -6.08 -2.82
CA ARG A 17 -0.92 -7.47 -2.57
C ARG A 17 -2.15 -8.37 -2.42
N GLU A 18 -2.31 -9.31 -3.35
CA GLU A 18 -3.19 -10.49 -3.26
C GLU A 18 -2.40 -11.74 -3.69
N VAL A 19 -1.10 -11.76 -3.45
CA VAL A 19 -0.22 -12.87 -3.84
C VAL A 19 0.76 -13.16 -2.70
N ASP A 20 0.21 -13.62 -1.58
CA ASP A 20 0.95 -14.50 -0.69
C ASP A 20 0.64 -15.93 -1.17
N GLN A 21 1.49 -16.47 -2.05
CA GLN A 21 1.47 -17.89 -2.37
C GLN A 21 2.52 -18.56 -1.49
N PRO A 22 2.15 -19.06 -0.30
CA PRO A 22 3.05 -19.84 0.54
C PRO A 22 3.49 -21.07 -0.26
N GLY A 23 4.70 -21.02 -0.83
CA GLY A 23 5.22 -22.09 -1.69
C GLY A 23 6.17 -21.64 -2.79
N ALA A 24 6.21 -20.36 -3.16
CA ALA A 24 7.14 -19.87 -4.19
C ALA A 24 8.60 -19.72 -3.71
N GLY A 25 8.88 -19.95 -2.42
CA GLY A 25 10.23 -19.90 -1.84
C GLY A 25 10.89 -18.52 -1.81
N VAL A 26 10.15 -17.47 -2.20
CA VAL A 26 10.64 -16.09 -2.18
C VAL A 26 10.36 -15.48 -0.80
N PRO A 27 11.38 -15.01 -0.06
CA PRO A 27 11.15 -14.33 1.21
C PRO A 27 10.37 -13.03 0.97
N VAL A 28 9.31 -12.85 1.75
CA VAL A 28 8.46 -11.65 1.70
C VAL A 28 8.71 -10.83 2.98
N PRO A 29 8.92 -9.51 2.88
CA PRO A 29 9.05 -8.65 4.06
C PRO A 29 7.82 -8.71 4.95
N ALA A 30 7.99 -8.53 6.26
CA ALA A 30 6.86 -8.53 7.17
C ALA A 30 5.88 -7.39 6.83
N TYR A 31 4.57 -7.67 6.89
CA TYR A 31 3.56 -6.64 6.63
C TYR A 31 2.27 -6.84 7.44
N ARG A 32 1.49 -5.77 7.56
CA ARG A 32 0.15 -5.72 8.17
C ARG A 32 -0.76 -4.78 7.37
N VAL A 33 -2.06 -5.06 7.41
CA VAL A 33 -3.08 -4.13 6.90
C VAL A 33 -3.67 -3.38 8.09
N ALA A 34 -3.76 -2.07 7.97
CA ALA A 34 -4.28 -1.15 8.95
C ALA A 34 -5.50 -0.40 8.40
N ASP A 35 -6.57 -0.29 9.19
CA ASP A 35 -7.80 0.39 8.79
C ASP A 35 -7.87 1.83 9.32
N ASN A 36 -7.06 2.15 10.34
CA ASN A 36 -7.02 3.45 10.99
C ASN A 36 -5.61 3.79 11.52
N ALA A 37 -5.45 4.98 12.10
CA ALA A 37 -4.18 5.47 12.61
C ALA A 37 -3.57 4.61 13.73
N THR A 38 -4.41 4.15 14.66
CA THR A 38 -4.00 3.28 15.77
C THR A 38 -3.52 1.92 15.27
N ASP A 39 -4.16 1.38 14.23
CA ASP A 39 -3.72 0.13 13.60
C ASP A 39 -2.35 0.32 12.92
N VAL A 40 -2.11 1.48 12.29
CA VAL A 40 -0.81 1.81 11.67
C VAL A 40 0.30 1.87 12.72
N GLU A 41 0.06 2.56 13.84
CA GLU A 41 1.01 2.65 14.95
C GLU A 41 1.30 1.27 15.56
N SER A 42 0.26 0.47 15.79
CA SER A 42 0.39 -0.89 16.32
C SER A 42 1.18 -1.80 15.38
N ALA A 43 0.87 -1.75 14.08
CA ALA A 43 1.60 -2.51 13.07
C ALA A 43 3.08 -2.08 12.96
N ALA A 44 3.36 -0.78 13.03
CA ALA A 44 4.72 -0.27 13.01
C ALA A 44 5.52 -0.69 14.26
N ALA A 45 4.86 -0.75 15.42
CA ALA A 45 5.47 -1.26 16.65
C ALA A 45 5.73 -2.78 16.60
N GLU A 46 4.84 -3.56 15.98
CA GLU A 46 5.02 -5.00 15.78
C GLU A 46 6.16 -5.33 14.80
N ILE A 47 6.23 -4.61 13.68
CA ILE A 47 7.22 -4.85 12.62
C ILE A 47 8.59 -4.28 12.99
N GLY A 48 8.61 -3.10 13.63
CA GLY A 48 9.81 -2.32 13.88
C GLY A 48 10.11 -1.32 12.76
N LEU A 49 10.64 -0.16 13.14
CA LEU A 49 11.03 0.90 12.20
C LEU A 49 12.41 0.59 11.57
N PRO A 50 12.66 1.02 10.32
CA PRO A 50 11.78 1.82 9.46
C PRO A 50 10.72 0.98 8.71
N VAL A 51 9.54 1.59 8.46
CA VAL A 51 8.43 0.94 7.74
C VAL A 51 7.99 1.73 6.51
N ILE A 52 7.39 1.03 5.54
CA ILE A 52 6.73 1.58 4.37
C ILE A 52 5.21 1.61 4.60
N LEU A 53 4.61 2.78 4.43
CA LEU A 53 3.17 2.96 4.39
C LEU A 53 2.71 3.03 2.93
N LYS A 54 1.79 2.15 2.55
CA LYS A 54 1.30 2.03 1.17
C LYS A 54 -0.23 1.91 1.14
N PRO A 55 -0.96 2.87 0.54
CA PRO A 55 -2.39 2.74 0.32
C PRO A 55 -2.71 1.50 -0.52
N ILE A 56 -3.67 0.68 -0.09
CA ILE A 56 -4.09 -0.51 -0.84
C ILE A 56 -4.76 -0.12 -2.16
N VAL A 57 -5.42 1.04 -2.17
CA VAL A 57 -6.10 1.59 -3.34
C VAL A 57 -5.21 2.66 -3.96
N GLY A 58 -4.54 2.34 -5.05
CA GLY A 58 -3.67 3.27 -5.77
C GLY A 58 -2.86 2.54 -6.84
N GLY A 59 -2.83 3.07 -8.07
CA GLY A 59 -1.92 2.59 -9.11
C GLY A 59 -0.70 3.52 -9.19
N GLY A 60 0.50 2.96 -9.33
CA GLY A 60 1.71 3.73 -9.65
C GLY A 60 2.35 4.48 -8.47
N SER A 61 2.62 3.80 -7.36
CA SER A 61 3.40 4.30 -6.21
C SER A 61 2.87 5.58 -5.52
N SER A 62 1.69 6.06 -5.90
CA SER A 62 1.10 7.26 -5.31
C SER A 62 0.67 6.99 -3.86
N GLY A 63 1.24 7.75 -2.93
CA GLY A 63 0.98 7.63 -1.49
C GLY A 63 1.87 6.61 -0.76
N VAL A 64 2.89 6.05 -1.41
CA VAL A 64 3.89 5.21 -0.72
C VAL A 64 4.90 6.10 -0.01
N ARG A 65 5.13 5.89 1.29
CA ARG A 65 6.10 6.65 2.09
C ARG A 65 6.92 5.76 3.00
N LEU A 66 8.22 6.03 3.09
CA LEU A 66 9.12 5.48 4.08
C LEU A 66 9.05 6.34 5.35
N CYS A 67 8.79 5.71 6.49
CA CYS A 67 8.75 6.32 7.81
C CYS A 67 9.88 5.72 8.65
N ARG A 68 10.85 6.56 9.01
CA ARG A 68 12.06 6.16 9.76
C ARG A 68 11.91 6.26 11.26
N ASN A 69 11.00 7.11 11.71
CA ASN A 69 10.72 7.37 13.11
C ASN A 69 9.21 7.50 13.31
N VAL A 70 8.81 7.57 14.58
CA VAL A 70 7.39 7.68 14.97
C VAL A 70 6.79 9.02 14.52
N ASP A 71 7.58 10.09 14.47
CA ASP A 71 7.10 11.41 14.03
C ASP A 71 6.71 11.40 12.55
N GLU A 72 7.57 10.86 11.69
CA GLU A 72 7.30 10.66 10.26
C GLU A 72 6.10 9.73 10.03
N LEU A 73 5.91 8.74 10.90
CA LEU A 73 4.74 7.86 10.88
C LEU A 73 3.46 8.64 11.21
N ALA A 74 3.48 9.43 12.28
CA ALA A 74 2.35 10.22 12.74
C ALA A 74 1.95 11.30 11.71
N GLU A 75 2.92 12.02 11.14
CA GLU A 75 2.71 12.99 10.07
C GLU A 75 2.02 12.37 8.86
N HIS A 76 2.50 11.22 8.41
CA HIS A 76 1.92 10.55 7.25
C HIS A 76 0.54 10.00 7.54
N THR A 77 0.34 9.45 8.74
CA THR A 77 -0.93 8.89 9.20
C THR A 77 -2.00 9.98 9.35
N ALA A 78 -1.63 11.18 9.79
CA ALA A 78 -2.51 12.34 9.88
C ALA A 78 -3.09 12.77 8.52
N ALA A 79 -2.37 12.51 7.42
CA ALA A 79 -2.89 12.77 6.07
C ALA A 79 -4.08 11.86 5.69
N PHE A 80 -4.26 10.74 6.40
CA PHE A 80 -5.39 9.83 6.21
C PHE A 80 -6.55 10.09 7.19
N ALA A 81 -6.42 11.08 8.07
CA ALA A 81 -7.47 11.42 9.03
C ALA A 81 -8.74 11.94 8.30
N PRO A 82 -9.95 11.61 8.81
CA PRO A 82 -11.23 11.84 8.14
C PRO A 82 -11.58 13.32 7.88
N THR A 83 -10.80 14.26 8.39
CA THR A 83 -10.98 15.71 8.18
C THR A 83 -10.52 16.19 6.81
N GLN A 84 -9.70 15.42 6.08
CA GLN A 84 -9.27 15.76 4.72
C GLN A 84 -10.19 15.13 3.66
N ARG A 85 -11.25 15.88 3.33
CA ARG A 85 -12.22 15.57 2.27
C ARG A 85 -11.52 15.36 0.91
N LYS A 86 -11.32 14.12 0.48
CA LYS A 86 -11.21 13.71 -0.96
C LYS A 86 -11.07 12.20 -1.21
N TRP A 87 -10.90 11.37 -0.18
CA TRP A 87 -10.72 9.93 -0.36
C TRP A 87 -11.97 9.13 0.07
N GLN A 88 -12.91 8.97 -0.86
CA GLN A 88 -14.17 8.25 -0.68
C GLN A 88 -13.95 6.72 -0.68
N SER A 89 -13.38 6.21 0.41
CA SER A 89 -13.60 4.89 1.03
C SER A 89 -12.45 4.71 2.02
N SER A 90 -12.69 4.24 3.24
CA SER A 90 -11.64 3.95 4.25
C SER A 90 -10.36 3.41 3.59
N PRO A 91 -9.31 4.23 3.41
CA PRO A 91 -8.12 3.79 2.71
C PRO A 91 -7.43 2.80 3.62
N ARG A 92 -7.61 1.51 3.37
CA ARG A 92 -6.80 0.49 4.02
C ARG A 92 -5.35 0.74 3.64
N ILE A 93 -4.48 0.79 4.64
CA ILE A 93 -3.05 1.06 4.49
C ILE A 93 -2.30 -0.24 4.74
N LEU A 94 -1.32 -0.51 3.90
CA LEU A 94 -0.36 -1.58 4.10
C LEU A 94 0.85 -1.00 4.80
N VAL A 95 1.19 -1.55 5.97
CA VAL A 95 2.42 -1.27 6.71
C VAL A 95 3.37 -2.42 6.43
N GLU A 96 4.56 -2.14 5.91
CA GLU A 96 5.54 -3.15 5.50
C GLU A 96 6.92 -2.81 6.05
N GLU A 97 7.69 -3.83 6.41
CA GLU A 97 9.12 -3.73 6.71
C GLU A 97 9.89 -3.11 5.54
N PHE A 98 10.80 -2.19 5.85
CA PHE A 98 11.70 -1.66 4.83
C PHE A 98 12.81 -2.65 4.50
N ALA A 99 12.67 -3.35 3.37
CA ALA A 99 13.73 -4.19 2.83
C ALA A 99 14.89 -3.35 2.27
N GLN A 100 16.05 -3.43 2.90
CA GLN A 100 17.26 -2.74 2.46
C GLN A 100 18.07 -3.62 1.50
N GLY A 101 18.42 -3.06 0.34
CA GLY A 101 19.26 -3.77 -0.63
C GLY A 101 19.12 -3.22 -2.06
N PRO A 102 19.81 -3.84 -3.02
CA PRO A 102 19.64 -3.52 -4.42
C PRO A 102 18.21 -3.83 -4.90
N HIS A 103 17.63 -2.92 -5.68
CA HIS A 103 16.30 -3.08 -6.27
C HIS A 103 16.41 -3.66 -7.69
N PHE A 104 15.64 -4.71 -7.97
CA PHE A 104 15.60 -5.37 -9.27
C PHE A 104 14.17 -5.46 -9.79
N ILE A 105 14.00 -5.27 -11.09
CA ILE A 105 12.74 -5.49 -11.80
C ILE A 105 12.95 -6.68 -12.74
N VAL A 106 12.16 -7.73 -12.56
CA VAL A 106 12.23 -8.95 -13.39
C VAL A 106 11.06 -8.93 -14.38
N LEU A 107 11.37 -8.97 -15.68
CA LEU A 107 10.37 -9.07 -16.75
C LEU A 107 10.39 -10.49 -17.31
N SER A 108 9.32 -11.25 -17.07
CA SER A 108 9.15 -12.56 -17.65
C SER A 108 8.43 -12.44 -19.00
N LEU A 109 9.07 -12.90 -20.07
CA LEU A 109 8.44 -13.08 -21.37
C LEU A 109 7.86 -14.51 -21.42
N ARG A 110 6.70 -14.66 -22.05
CA ARG A 110 6.09 -15.97 -22.33
C ARG A 110 6.40 -16.40 -23.75
#